data_AF-A0AAE9SL72-F1
#
_entry.id   AF-A0AAE9SL72-F1
#
_cell.length_a   1.000
_cell.length_b   1.000
_cell.length_c   1.000
_cell.angle_alpha   90.00
_cell.angle_beta   90.00
_cell.angle_gamma   90.00
#
_symmetry.space_group_name_H-M   'P 1'
#
loop_
_entity.id
_entity.type
_entity.pdbx_description
1 polymer ?
#
loop_
_entity_poly.entity_id
_entity_poly.type
_entity_poly.pdbx_seq_one_letter_code
_entity_poly.pdbx_strand_id
1 'polypeptide(L)'
;MAKNKSNPQPNELVQDTEFGRGEIKDNALKAVVTSQLFRTKVVKAKKGKGSFNRKAKHRGKEPYSKFSLMWILNRAFFLSEGYGDTVSSVRFLVSK
;
A
#
# COMPACT_ATOMS: atom_id res chain seq x y z
N MET A 1 3.70 35.20 43.02
CA MET A 1 2.51 34.96 42.17
C MET A 1 2.97 34.20 40.94
N ALA A 2 2.70 32.89 40.84
CA ALA A 2 3.15 32.06 39.73
C ALA A 2 2.21 32.23 38.53
N LYS A 3 2.76 32.52 37.34
CA LYS A 3 1.99 32.57 36.10
C LYS A 3 1.88 31.16 35.53
N ASN A 4 0.68 30.60 35.53
CA ASN A 4 0.39 29.32 34.90
C ASN A 4 0.43 29.50 33.38
N LYS A 5 1.38 28.81 32.70
CA LYS A 5 1.37 28.67 31.25
C LYS A 5 0.29 27.64 30.88
N SER A 6 -0.74 28.06 30.16
CA SER A 6 -1.67 27.14 29.50
C SER A 6 -0.92 26.41 28.38
N ASN A 7 -0.89 25.08 28.43
CA ASN A 7 -0.43 24.26 27.31
C ASN A 7 -1.38 24.48 26.12
N PRO A 8 -0.90 24.90 24.94
CA PRO A 8 -1.71 24.86 23.73
C PRO A 8 -1.92 23.38 23.35
N GLN A 9 -3.17 22.93 23.31
CA GLN A 9 -3.51 21.61 22.79
C GLN A 9 -3.20 21.53 21.28
N PRO A 10 -2.73 20.37 20.79
CA PRO A 10 -2.14 20.27 19.46
C PRO A 10 -3.22 20.35 18.37
N ASN A 11 -3.03 21.31 17.46
CA ASN A 11 -3.59 21.43 16.11
C ASN A 11 -4.75 20.48 15.78
N GLU A 12 -5.98 20.96 16.00
CA GLU A 12 -7.18 20.34 15.44
C GLU A 12 -7.09 20.40 13.91
N LEU A 13 -6.81 19.26 13.28
CA LEU A 13 -7.11 19.07 11.88
C LEU A 13 -8.64 19.01 11.76
N VAL A 14 -9.27 20.18 11.75
CA VAL A 14 -10.66 20.36 11.32
C VAL A 14 -10.67 20.08 9.82
N GLN A 15 -10.72 18.80 9.45
CA GLN A 15 -11.01 18.43 8.08
C GLN A 15 -12.51 18.61 7.88
N ASP A 16 -12.88 19.73 7.25
CA ASP A 16 -14.22 19.98 6.75
C ASP A 16 -14.60 18.82 5.82
N THR A 17 -15.36 17.88 6.35
CA THR A 17 -15.82 16.70 5.62
C THR A 17 -17.21 16.99 5.10
N GLU A 18 -17.35 17.08 3.78
CA GLU A 18 -18.64 17.27 3.14
C GLU A 18 -19.55 16.06 3.36
N PHE A 19 -20.63 16.24 4.15
CA PHE A 19 -21.56 15.17 4.50
C PHE A 19 -22.72 14.99 3.50
N GLY A 20 -22.80 15.84 2.47
CA GLY A 20 -23.84 15.79 1.43
C GLY A 20 -25.26 16.04 1.97
N ARG A 21 -25.38 16.71 3.12
CA ARG A 21 -26.66 17.01 3.79
C ARG A 21 -27.06 18.48 3.75
N GLY A 22 -26.26 19.32 3.09
CA GLY A 22 -26.43 20.77 3.10
C GLY A 22 -26.28 21.35 4.50
N GLU A 23 -26.90 22.50 4.75
CA GLU A 23 -26.87 23.17 6.05
C GLU A 23 -27.70 22.40 7.09
N ILE A 24 -27.04 21.98 8.17
CA ILE A 24 -27.68 21.27 9.29
C ILE A 24 -28.25 22.31 10.26
N LYS A 25 -29.58 22.38 10.35
CA LYS A 25 -30.29 23.35 11.22
C LYS A 25 -30.62 22.81 12.61
N ASP A 26 -30.82 21.50 12.71
CA ASP A 26 -31.19 20.82 13.96
C ASP A 26 -29.95 20.21 14.64
N ASN A 27 -29.88 18.87 14.69
CA ASN A 27 -28.83 18.14 15.40
C ASN A 27 -27.72 17.66 14.44
N ALA A 28 -26.49 18.11 14.70
CA ALA A 28 -25.29 17.74 13.97
C ALA A 28 -24.99 16.24 14.01
N LEU A 29 -25.02 15.61 15.20
CA LEU A 29 -24.71 14.18 15.36
C LEU A 29 -25.68 13.29 14.58
N LYS A 30 -26.97 13.64 14.60
CA LYS A 30 -28.00 12.90 13.85
C LYS A 30 -27.74 12.96 12.34
N ALA A 31 -27.39 14.15 11.83
CA ALA A 31 -27.05 14.34 10.43
C ALA A 31 -25.80 13.54 10.04
N VAL A 32 -24.78 13.56 10.90
CA VAL A 32 -23.52 12.86 10.71
C VAL A 32 -23.71 11.34 10.71
N VAL A 33 -24.37 10.77 11.73
CA VAL A 33 -24.59 9.31 11.86
C VAL A 33 -25.35 8.73 10.66
N THR A 34 -26.26 9.50 10.09
CA THR A 34 -27.04 9.05 8.93
C THR A 34 -26.35 9.31 7.60
N SER A 35 -25.26 10.08 7.56
CA SER A 35 -24.50 10.40 6.34
C SER A 35 -23.71 9.21 5.78
N GLN A 36 -23.13 9.38 4.58
CA GLN A 36 -22.30 8.35 3.94
C GLN A 36 -21.07 7.94 4.77
N LEU A 37 -20.58 8.82 5.64
CA LEU A 37 -19.42 8.55 6.48
C LEU A 37 -19.63 7.32 7.38
N PHE A 38 -20.82 7.21 7.98
CA PHE A 38 -21.14 6.18 8.98
C PHE A 38 -21.95 5.00 8.40
N ARG A 39 -21.74 4.67 7.12
CA ARG A 39 -22.37 3.49 6.52
C ARG A 39 -21.71 2.19 6.99
N THR A 40 -22.53 1.14 7.13
CA THR A 40 -22.04 -0.22 7.38
C THR A 40 -21.18 -0.71 6.21
N LYS A 41 -19.92 -1.05 6.48
CA LYS A 41 -19.01 -1.64 5.48
C LYS A 41 -19.11 -3.16 5.52
N VAL A 42 -19.49 -3.79 4.42
CA VAL A 42 -19.53 -5.25 4.28
C VAL A 42 -18.25 -5.74 3.62
N VAL A 43 -17.54 -6.64 4.27
CA VAL A 43 -16.34 -7.27 3.72
C VAL A 43 -16.73 -8.51 2.92
N LYS A 44 -16.14 -8.68 1.73
CA LYS A 44 -16.34 -9.87 0.93
C LYS A 44 -15.71 -11.09 1.63
N ALA A 45 -16.51 -12.13 1.85
CA ALA A 45 -16.03 -13.37 2.44
C ALA A 45 -14.97 -14.05 1.57
N LYS A 46 -14.02 -14.76 2.20
CA LYS A 46 -12.97 -15.52 1.49
C LYS A 46 -13.49 -16.83 0.88
N LYS A 47 -14.50 -17.45 1.49
CA LYS A 47 -15.13 -18.71 1.07
C LYS A 47 -16.65 -18.63 1.30
N GLY A 48 -17.43 -19.46 0.60
CA GLY A 48 -18.89 -19.55 0.76
C GLY A 48 -19.69 -18.62 -0.16
N LYS A 49 -20.88 -18.18 0.29
CA LYS A 49 -21.79 -17.34 -0.52
C LYS A 49 -21.16 -15.98 -0.79
N GLY A 50 -21.19 -15.55 -2.05
CA GLY A 50 -20.65 -14.26 -2.46
C GLY A 50 -19.12 -14.16 -2.44
N SER A 51 -18.39 -15.26 -2.19
CA SER A 51 -16.92 -15.25 -2.19
C SER A 51 -16.29 -15.42 -3.57
N PHE A 52 -17.06 -15.89 -4.57
CA PHE A 52 -16.55 -16.14 -5.92
C PHE A 52 -16.01 -14.86 -6.58
N ASN A 53 -14.82 -14.93 -7.19
CA ASN A 53 -14.22 -13.85 -7.94
C ASN A 53 -13.74 -14.39 -9.29
N ARG A 54 -14.20 -13.79 -10.40
CA ARG A 54 -13.83 -14.22 -11.76
C ARG A 54 -12.33 -14.04 -12.05
N LYS A 55 -11.67 -13.08 -11.40
CA LYS A 55 -10.24 -12.82 -11.56
C LYS A 55 -9.54 -12.96 -10.20
N ALA A 56 -8.67 -13.97 -10.07
CA ALA A 56 -7.84 -14.14 -8.89
C ALA A 56 -6.81 -13.00 -8.76
N LYS A 57 -6.37 -12.71 -7.52
CA LYS A 57 -5.40 -11.63 -7.22
C LYS A 57 -4.07 -11.77 -7.99
N HIS A 58 -3.67 -13.01 -8.29
CA HIS A 58 -2.41 -13.34 -8.96
C HIS A 58 -2.64 -14.13 -10.25
N ARG A 59 -3.58 -13.68 -11.09
CA ARG A 59 -3.78 -14.30 -12.41
C ARG A 59 -2.51 -14.10 -13.28
N GLY A 60 -1.92 -15.19 -13.77
CA GLY A 60 -0.74 -15.17 -14.63
C GLY A 60 0.60 -14.90 -13.93
N LYS A 61 0.63 -14.87 -12.58
CA LYS A 61 1.89 -14.80 -11.82
C LYS A 61 2.11 -16.15 -11.16
N GLU A 62 3.07 -16.92 -11.66
CA GLU A 62 3.48 -18.16 -10.99
C GLU A 62 4.11 -17.81 -9.64
N PRO A 63 3.79 -18.54 -8.56
CA PRO A 63 4.35 -18.29 -7.23
C PRO A 63 5.89 -18.36 -7.20
N TYR A 64 6.50 -19.04 -8.18
CA TYR A 64 7.95 -19.25 -8.30
C TYR A 64 8.64 -18.39 -9.37
N SER A 65 7.89 -17.62 -10.18
CA SER A 65 8.47 -16.80 -11.27
C SER A 65 9.30 -15.60 -10.77
N LYS A 66 9.26 -15.30 -9.46
CA LYS A 66 10.12 -14.29 -8.82
C LYS A 66 11.45 -14.84 -8.29
N PHE A 67 11.75 -16.13 -8.43
CA PHE A 67 13.14 -16.56 -8.33
C PHE A 67 13.77 -16.35 -9.70
N SER A 68 14.18 -15.10 -9.96
CA SER A 68 14.94 -14.81 -11.16
C SER A 68 16.15 -15.73 -11.15
N LEU A 69 16.24 -16.64 -12.12
CA LEU A 69 17.44 -17.43 -12.38
C LEU A 69 18.68 -16.52 -12.44
N MET A 70 18.49 -15.24 -12.81
CA MET A 70 19.50 -14.19 -12.82
C MET A 70 20.08 -13.87 -11.43
N TRP A 71 19.35 -14.05 -10.33
CA TRP A 71 19.94 -13.93 -8.97
C TRP A 71 20.87 -15.11 -8.69
N ILE A 72 20.42 -16.35 -8.90
CA ILE A 72 21.26 -17.54 -8.70
C ILE A 72 22.53 -17.44 -9.56
N LEU A 73 22.36 -17.06 -10.84
CA LEU A 73 23.45 -16.95 -11.79
C LEU A 73 24.41 -15.79 -11.44
N ASN A 74 23.89 -14.61 -11.03
CA ASN A 74 24.75 -13.51 -10.59
C ASN A 74 25.50 -13.83 -9.28
N ARG A 75 24.95 -14.68 -8.40
CA ARG A 75 25.63 -15.16 -7.18
C ARG A 75 26.70 -16.21 -7.48
N ALA A 76 26.45 -17.11 -8.43
CA ALA A 76 27.40 -18.13 -8.87
C ALA A 76 28.58 -17.50 -9.64
N PHE A 77 28.31 -16.48 -10.47
CA PHE A 77 29.34 -15.73 -11.19
C PHE A 77 30.32 -15.01 -10.22
N PHE A 78 29.80 -14.43 -9.12
CA PHE A 78 30.60 -13.73 -8.13
C PHE A 78 31.44 -14.65 -7.21
N LEU A 79 31.13 -15.95 -7.13
CA LEU A 79 31.92 -16.92 -6.35
C LEU A 79 32.96 -17.67 -7.21
N SER A 80 32.91 -17.52 -8.53
CA SER A 80 33.85 -18.17 -9.45
C SER A 80 35.10 -17.32 -9.73
N GLU A 81 35.07 -16.01 -9.48
CA GLU A 81 36.24 -15.12 -9.62
C GLU A 81 37.00 -15.05 -8.30
N GLY A 82 37.56 -16.20 -7.93
CA GLY A 82 38.41 -16.36 -6.76
C GLY A 82 39.86 -16.69 -7.10
N TYR A 83 40.37 -16.44 -8.31
CA TYR A 83 41.81 -16.49 -8.64
C TYR A 83 42.13 -15.63 -9.88
N GLY A 84 43.04 -14.67 -9.70
CA GLY A 84 44.06 -14.29 -10.68
C GLY A 84 43.66 -13.65 -12.00
N ASP A 85 43.98 -12.36 -12.10
CA ASP A 85 44.67 -11.75 -13.23
C ASP A 85 43.95 -11.53 -14.58
N THR A 86 43.68 -10.23 -14.78
CA THR A 86 43.80 -9.46 -16.02
C THR A 86 42.70 -9.58 -17.09
N VAL A 87 42.25 -8.38 -17.49
CA VAL A 87 41.69 -7.99 -18.79
C VAL A 87 40.53 -8.81 -19.35
N SER A 88 39.33 -8.22 -19.31
CA SER A 88 38.72 -7.68 -20.55
C SER A 88 37.33 -7.14 -20.27
N SER A 89 37.24 -5.82 -20.32
CA SER A 89 36.02 -5.11 -20.66
C SER A 89 35.48 -5.65 -21.97
N VAL A 90 34.40 -6.43 -21.95
CA VAL A 90 33.55 -6.61 -23.13
C VAL A 90 32.12 -6.25 -22.75
N ARG A 91 31.79 -5.00 -23.04
CA ARG A 91 30.41 -4.52 -23.14
C ARG A 91 29.71 -5.35 -24.20
N PHE A 92 28.88 -6.31 -23.79
CA PHE A 92 27.96 -6.96 -24.72
C PHE A 92 26.76 -6.05 -24.97
N LEU A 93 26.88 -5.44 -26.15
CA LEU A 93 25.91 -4.73 -26.97
C LEU A 93 24.49 -5.28 -26.84
N VAL A 94 23.57 -4.38 -26.46
CA VAL A 94 22.13 -4.46 -26.74
C VAL A 94 21.92 -4.86 -28.21
N SER A 95 21.14 -5.91 -28.46
CA SER A 95 20.54 -6.13 -29.78
C SER A 95 19.15 -6.74 -29.68
N LYS A 96 18.20 -5.97 -30.22
CA LYS A 96 16.83 -6.25 -30.69
C LYS A 96 15.86 -6.96 -29.72
#